data_AF-A0A7S3C085-F1
#
_entry.id   AF-A0A7S3C085-F1
#
_cell.length_a   1.000
_cell.length_b   1.000
_cell.length_c   1.000
_cell.angle_alpha   90.00
_cell.angle_beta   90.00
_cell.angle_gamma   90.00
#
_symmetry.space_group_name_H-M   'P 1'
#
loop_
_entity.id
_entity.type
_entity.pdbx_description
1 polymer ?
#
loop_
_entity_poly.entity_id
_entity_poly.type
_entity_poly.pdbx_seq_one_letter_code
_entity_poly.pdbx_strand_id
1 'polypeptide(L)'
;ARPPRRARAAACAARINSSVRLEEEKVVDILKCEDAISEGGKAVYCRCWRSGTFPGCDGAHVAHNKATGDNVGPLILSRDKPAPPPSLMDQFKDAMPFGGDDK
;
A
#
# COMPACT_ATOMS: atom_id res chain seq x y z
N ALA A 1 31.00 -10.68 -20.57
CA ALA A 1 31.27 -9.69 -19.49
C ALA A 1 30.52 -8.40 -19.81
N ARG A 2 29.72 -7.88 -18.87
CA ARG A 2 28.94 -6.63 -19.06
C ARG A 2 29.87 -5.44 -18.80
N PRO A 3 29.96 -4.43 -19.68
CA PRO A 3 30.89 -3.33 -19.47
C PRO A 3 30.47 -2.49 -18.24
N PRO A 4 31.41 -1.88 -17.51
CA PRO A 4 31.08 -0.97 -16.42
C PRO A 4 30.33 0.22 -17.01
N ARG A 5 29.11 0.46 -16.51
CA ARG A 5 28.31 1.61 -16.90
C ARG A 5 29.07 2.86 -16.45
N ARG A 6 29.48 3.66 -17.43
CA ARG A 6 30.09 4.98 -17.23
C ARG A 6 29.28 5.76 -16.19
N ALA A 7 29.92 6.16 -15.09
CA ALA A 7 29.37 7.15 -14.18
C ALA A 7 29.07 8.42 -14.98
N ARG A 8 27.80 8.82 -15.05
CA ARG A 8 27.41 10.12 -15.57
C ARG A 8 27.41 11.12 -14.41
N ALA A 9 28.15 12.21 -14.61
CA ALA A 9 28.25 13.33 -13.68
C ALA A 9 26.93 14.12 -13.54
N ALA A 10 26.74 14.62 -12.31
CA ALA A 10 25.93 15.76 -11.85
C ALA A 10 24.60 16.08 -12.58
N ALA A 11 23.49 15.69 -11.95
CA ALA A 11 22.22 16.41 -12.01
C ALA A 11 21.70 16.60 -10.58
N CYS A 12 21.95 17.78 -9.98
CA CYS A 12 21.45 18.13 -8.65
C CYS A 12 19.91 18.31 -8.60
N ALA A 13 19.17 18.03 -9.68
CA ALA A 13 17.71 18.18 -9.75
C ALA A 13 16.92 16.87 -9.91
N ALA A 14 17.56 15.70 -10.01
CA ALA A 14 16.88 14.44 -10.36
C ALA A 14 16.79 13.41 -9.23
N ARG A 15 17.48 13.62 -8.10
CA ARG A 15 17.55 12.61 -7.03
C ARG A 15 16.32 12.68 -6.14
N ILE A 16 15.41 11.73 -6.31
CA ILE A 16 14.18 11.63 -5.51
C ILE A 16 14.51 11.28 -4.04
N ASN A 17 15.39 10.31 -3.82
CA ASN A 17 15.80 9.87 -2.49
C ASN A 17 17.03 10.63 -1.97
N SER A 18 16.85 11.44 -0.92
CA SER A 18 17.89 12.27 -0.32
C SER A 18 18.45 11.76 1.01
N SER A 19 17.80 10.79 1.66
CA SER A 19 18.15 10.40 3.04
C SER A 19 18.04 8.90 3.34
N VAL A 20 17.32 8.12 2.54
CA VAL A 20 17.05 6.71 2.84
C VAL A 20 18.13 5.83 2.19
N ARG A 21 18.86 5.01 2.98
CA ARG A 21 19.73 3.92 2.49
C ARG A 21 20.58 4.30 1.24
N LEU A 22 21.27 5.45 1.31
CA LEU A 22 21.94 6.06 0.14
C LEU A 22 23.15 5.27 -0.37
N GLU A 23 23.67 4.37 0.46
CA GLU A 23 24.76 3.44 0.15
C GLU A 23 24.34 2.28 -0.76
N GLU A 24 23.04 1.98 -0.84
CA GLU A 24 22.52 0.95 -1.71
C GLU A 24 22.30 1.48 -3.13
N GLU A 25 22.81 0.75 -4.13
CA GLU A 25 22.59 1.09 -5.53
C GLU A 25 21.10 1.09 -5.90
N LYS A 26 20.32 0.22 -5.25
CA LYS A 26 18.87 0.09 -5.44
C LYS A 26 18.19 -0.34 -4.15
N VAL A 27 17.50 0.60 -3.53
CA VAL A 27 16.67 0.34 -2.34
C VAL A 27 15.40 -0.38 -2.76
N VAL A 28 15.18 -1.58 -2.21
CA VAL A 28 13.98 -2.39 -2.39
C VAL A 28 13.54 -2.92 -1.03
N ASP A 29 12.26 -2.77 -0.71
CA ASP A 29 11.65 -3.31 0.50
C ASP A 29 10.66 -4.42 0.12
N ILE A 30 10.79 -5.56 0.78
CA ILE A 30 9.93 -6.73 0.58
C ILE A 30 9.07 -6.85 1.83
N LEU A 31 7.75 -6.80 1.63
CA LEU A 31 6.77 -6.88 2.69
C LEU A 31 5.80 -7.99 2.34
N LYS A 32 5.59 -8.92 3.28
CA LYS A 32 4.57 -9.95 3.14
C LYS A 32 3.22 -9.34 3.47
N CYS A 33 2.22 -9.59 2.64
CA CYS A 33 0.88 -9.02 2.82
C CYS A 33 0.25 -9.42 4.17
N GLU A 34 0.52 -10.65 4.64
CA GLU A 34 0.00 -11.15 5.91
C GLU A 34 0.58 -10.41 7.13
N ASP A 35 1.87 -10.10 7.10
CA ASP A 35 2.55 -9.36 8.18
C ASP A 35 2.27 -7.86 8.11
N ALA A 36 2.07 -7.35 6.90
CA ALA A 36 1.82 -5.94 6.62
C ALA A 36 0.41 -5.49 7.01
N ILE A 37 -0.61 -6.35 6.84
CA ILE A 37 -2.02 -5.96 6.95
C ILE A 37 -2.75 -6.98 7.82
N SER A 38 -3.08 -6.57 9.04
CA SER A 38 -4.02 -7.30 9.90
C SER A 38 -5.42 -7.36 9.26
N GLU A 39 -6.22 -8.37 9.60
CA GLU A 39 -7.60 -8.47 9.10
C GLU A 39 -8.42 -7.23 9.46
N GLY A 40 -9.01 -6.57 8.45
CA GLY A 40 -9.73 -5.29 8.63
C GLY A 40 -8.81 -4.07 8.80
N GLY A 41 -7.50 -4.25 8.69
CA GLY A 41 -6.49 -3.22 8.82
C GLY A 41 -6.16 -2.48 7.52
N LYS A 42 -5.36 -1.42 7.66
CA LYS A 42 -4.78 -0.65 6.56
C LYS A 42 -3.29 -0.48 6.82
N ALA A 43 -2.46 -0.77 5.82
CA ALA A 43 -1.05 -0.45 5.81
C ALA A 43 -0.80 0.73 4.87
N VAL A 44 0.09 1.64 5.27
CA VAL A 44 0.36 2.86 4.50
C VAL A 44 1.86 2.96 4.24
N TYR A 45 2.25 2.94 2.97
CA TYR A 45 3.63 2.92 2.52
C TYR A 45 4.03 4.21 1.81
N CYS A 46 5.27 4.61 2.02
CA CYS A 46 5.83 5.84 1.50
C CYS A 46 6.19 5.72 0.02
N ARG A 47 5.83 6.75 -0.76
CA ARG A 47 6.29 6.93 -2.16
C ARG A 47 7.07 8.22 -2.40
N CYS A 48 7.18 9.06 -1.37
CA CYS A 48 7.85 10.37 -1.48
C CYS A 48 9.34 10.35 -1.12
N TRP A 49 9.86 9.24 -0.55
CA TRP A 49 11.25 9.12 -0.10
C TRP A 49 11.68 10.18 0.94
N ARG A 50 10.73 10.74 1.69
CA ARG A 50 10.96 11.70 2.78
C ARG A 50 10.52 11.19 4.15
N SER A 51 9.91 10.01 4.21
CA SER A 51 9.44 9.42 5.47
C SER A 51 10.62 9.02 6.36
N GLY A 52 10.54 9.36 7.65
CA GLY A 52 11.47 8.91 8.68
C GLY A 52 11.25 7.45 9.11
N THR A 53 10.07 6.90 8.86
CA THR A 53 9.71 5.49 9.17
C THR A 53 9.68 4.62 7.91
N PHE A 54 10.45 5.00 6.89
CA PHE A 54 10.52 4.29 5.62
C PHE A 54 10.82 2.78 5.84
N PRO A 55 10.07 1.85 5.21
CA PRO A 55 9.14 2.04 4.07
C PRO A 55 7.73 2.55 4.41
N GLY A 56 7.36 2.65 5.70
CA GLY A 56 6.08 3.20 6.14
C GLY A 56 5.92 4.69 5.81
N CYS A 57 4.67 5.16 5.72
CA CYS A 57 4.36 6.59 5.56
C CYS A 57 4.06 7.24 6.91
N ASP A 58 4.78 8.31 7.23
CA ASP A 58 4.62 9.15 8.41
C ASP A 58 3.89 10.48 8.13
N GLY A 59 3.53 10.75 6.87
CA GLY A 59 2.92 12.01 6.45
C GLY A 59 3.90 13.07 5.91
N ALA A 60 5.22 12.79 5.85
CA ALA A 60 6.22 13.74 5.35
C ALA A 60 5.95 14.25 3.92
N HIS A 61 5.19 13.50 3.12
CA HIS A 61 4.77 13.91 1.77
C HIS A 61 3.98 15.23 1.76
N VAL A 62 3.24 15.56 2.83
CA VAL A 62 2.47 16.81 2.91
C VAL A 62 3.42 18.02 2.95
N ALA A 63 4.47 17.94 3.77
CA ALA A 63 5.48 19.00 3.85
C ALA A 63 6.25 19.15 2.53
N HIS A 64 6.59 18.02 1.90
CA HIS A 64 7.22 18.01 0.57
C HIS A 64 6.33 18.69 -0.48
N ASN A 65 5.07 18.26 -0.61
CA ASN A 65 4.11 18.83 -1.57
C ASN A 65 3.94 20.34 -1.39
N LYS A 66 3.88 20.81 -0.13
CA LYS A 66 3.76 22.24 0.16
C LYS A 66 5.01 23.03 -0.23
N ALA A 67 6.20 22.47 -0.03
CA ALA A 67 7.46 23.16 -0.32
C ALA A 67 7.80 23.19 -1.81
N THR A 68 7.43 22.14 -2.56
CA THR A 68 7.81 21.97 -3.97
C THR A 68 6.66 22.26 -4.94
N GLY A 69 5.41 22.31 -4.47
CA GLY A 69 4.23 22.33 -5.33
C GLY A 69 3.88 20.97 -5.94
N ASP A 70 4.44 19.89 -5.40
CA ASP A 70 4.22 18.51 -5.84
C ASP A 70 2.89 17.94 -5.29
N ASN A 71 2.48 16.77 -5.78
CA ASN A 71 1.20 16.13 -5.45
C ASN A 71 1.33 14.64 -5.11
N VAL A 72 2.49 14.23 -4.59
CA VAL A 72 2.74 12.83 -4.22
C VAL A 72 1.98 12.41 -2.96
N GLY A 73 1.64 11.13 -2.88
CA GLY A 73 0.93 10.55 -1.73
C GLY A 73 1.33 9.10 -1.47
N PRO A 74 0.94 8.53 -0.32
CA PRO A 74 1.28 7.18 0.03
C PRO A 74 0.60 6.13 -0.85
N LEU A 75 1.06 4.88 -0.74
CA LEU A 75 0.33 3.70 -1.18
C LEU A 75 -0.41 3.13 0.03
N ILE A 76 -1.74 3.04 -0.05
CA ILE A 76 -2.57 2.45 1.00
C ILE A 76 -2.95 1.05 0.56
N LEU A 77 -2.61 0.06 1.37
CA LEU A 77 -3.06 -1.31 1.21
C LEU A 77 -4.10 -1.59 2.28
N SER A 78 -5.28 -2.08 1.89
CA SER A 78 -6.33 -2.46 2.82
C SER A 78 -6.73 -3.91 2.59
N ARG A 79 -6.99 -4.63 3.68
CA ARG A 79 -7.57 -5.96 3.64
C ARG A 79 -8.94 -5.88 4.29
N ASP A 80 -9.98 -5.98 3.48
CA ASP A 80 -11.32 -6.09 4.01
C ASP A 80 -11.43 -7.32 4.89
N LYS A 81 -12.16 -7.18 6.00
CA LYS A 81 -12.55 -8.34 6.79
C LYS A 81 -13.36 -9.25 5.87
N PRO A 82 -13.00 -10.53 5.70
CA PRO A 82 -13.84 -11.44 4.94
C PRO A 82 -15.23 -11.40 5.57
N ALA A 83 -16.26 -11.19 4.73
CA ALA A 83 -17.64 -11.25 5.20
C ALA A 83 -17.84 -12.58 5.92
N PRO A 84 -18.51 -12.60 7.08
CA PRO A 84 -18.82 -13.87 7.73
C PRO A 84 -19.54 -14.76 6.71
N PRO A 85 -19.25 -16.08 6.70
CA PRO A 85 -19.98 -16.98 5.81
C PRO A 85 -21.48 -16.81 6.08
N PRO A 86 -22.33 -16.83 5.03
CA PRO A 86 -23.77 -16.73 5.21
C PRO A 86 -24.20 -17.80 6.21
N SER A 87 -25.00 -17.39 7.19
CA SER A 87 -25.45 -18.33 8.21
C SER A 87 -26.34 -19.40 7.57
N LEU A 88 -26.44 -20.57 8.19
CA LEU A 88 -27.31 -21.65 7.71
C LEU A 88 -28.74 -21.15 7.46
N MET A 89 -29.25 -20.28 8.33
CA MET A 89 -30.58 -19.67 8.22
C MET A 89 -30.70 -18.71 7.02
N ASP A 90 -29.63 -18.05 6.59
CA ASP A 90 -29.62 -17.26 5.35
C ASP A 90 -29.70 -18.14 4.10
N GLN A 91 -29.20 -19.38 4.17
CA GLN A 91 -29.19 -20.32 3.03
C GLN A 91 -30.55 -20.99 2.77
N PHE A 92 -31.43 -21.09 3.77
CA PHE A 92 -32.73 -21.78 3.65
C PHE A 92 -33.93 -20.85 3.52
N LYS A 93 -33.75 -19.52 3.59
CA LYS A 93 -34.87 -18.56 3.51
C LYS A 93 -35.57 -18.57 2.14
N ASP A 94 -34.82 -18.79 1.07
CA ASP A 94 -35.35 -18.83 -0.30
C ASP A 94 -35.85 -20.23 -0.72
N ALA A 95 -35.72 -21.24 0.17
CA ALA A 95 -36.02 -22.64 -0.12
C ALA A 95 -37.36 -23.14 0.45
N MET A 96 -38.26 -22.25 0.90
CA MET A 96 -39.60 -22.64 1.38
C MET A 96 -40.72 -22.26 0.39
N PRO A 97 -40.96 -23.05 -0.68
CA PRO A 97 -42.12 -22.89 -1.54
C PRO A 97 -43.32 -23.65 -0.96
N PHE A 98 -43.84 -23.25 0.19
CA PHE A 98 -45.15 -23.73 0.67
C PHE A 98 -45.94 -22.60 1.30
N GLY A 99 -46.30 -21.62 0.46
CA GLY A 99 -47.52 -20.85 0.69
C GLY A 99 -48.70 -21.77 0.38
N GLY A 100 -49.42 -22.18 1.42
CA GLY A 100 -50.68 -22.90 1.27
C GLY A 100 -51.74 -21.96 0.72
N ASP A 101 -52.24 -22.27 -0.48
CA ASP A 101 -53.55 -21.81 -0.94
C ASP A 101 -54.60 -22.75 -0.30
N ASP A 102 -54.99 -22.43 0.93
CA ASP A 102 -56.13 -23.06 1.60
C ASP A 102 -57.43 -22.66 0.87
N LYS A 103 -58.06 -23.65 0.25
CA LYS A 103 -59.37 -23.59 -0.38
C LYS A 103 -60.44 -24.06 0.59
#